data_AF-A0A089K9D4-F1
#
_entry.id   AF-A0A089K9D4-F1
#
_cell.length_a   1.000
_cell.length_b   1.000
_cell.length_c   1.000
_cell.angle_alpha   90.00
_cell.angle_beta   90.00
_cell.angle_gamma   90.00
#
_symmetry.space_group_name_H-M   'P 1'
#
loop_
_entity.id
_entity.type
_entity.pdbx_description
1 polymer ?
#
loop_
_entity_poly.entity_id
_entity_poly.type
_entity_poly.pdbx_seq_one_letter_code
_entity_poly.pdbx_strand_id
1 'polypeptide(L)'
;MIDQQGSLDQLPDLNVLKHLRDASFKKKFGFTCAYLFRLVFLLLFHQKNWFRLLESNKAEMFPAKDAVYRFLNHSSFAWRRFLFLLSGETIAR
;
A
#
# COMPACT_ATOMS: atom_id res chain seq x y z
N MET A 1 -18.07 5.31 14.61
CA MET A 1 -16.79 4.77 15.14
C MET A 1 -16.36 3.66 14.20
N ILE A 2 -15.25 3.83 13.46
CA ILE A 2 -14.73 2.76 12.60
C ILE A 2 -13.65 2.03 13.40
N ASP A 3 -13.95 0.82 13.82
CA ASP A 3 -12.97 -0.18 14.25
C ASP A 3 -12.04 -0.49 13.06
N GLN A 4 -10.89 0.19 13.02
CA GLN A 4 -9.98 0.11 11.88
C GLN A 4 -9.00 -1.06 11.95
N GLN A 5 -8.95 -1.79 13.08
CA GLN A 5 -8.13 -3.00 13.18
C GLN A 5 -8.62 -4.09 12.22
N GLY A 6 -9.95 -4.25 12.06
CA GLY A 6 -10.53 -5.26 11.17
C GLY A 6 -10.58 -4.89 9.67
N SER A 7 -10.44 -3.59 9.33
CA SER A 7 -10.48 -3.14 7.93
C SER A 7 -9.16 -3.39 7.20
N LEU A 8 -8.05 -3.41 7.93
CA LEU A 8 -6.74 -3.70 7.35
C LEU A 8 -6.72 -5.13 6.77
N ASP A 9 -7.37 -6.08 7.43
CA ASP A 9 -7.36 -7.52 7.11
C ASP A 9 -8.38 -7.92 6.01
N GLN A 10 -9.05 -6.95 5.38
CA GLN A 10 -10.00 -7.21 4.27
C GLN A 10 -9.33 -7.35 2.90
N LEU A 11 -8.00 -7.21 2.82
CA LEU A 11 -7.30 -7.50 1.56
C LEU A 11 -7.31 -9.01 1.34
N PRO A 12 -7.70 -9.50 0.14
CA PRO A 12 -7.56 -10.91 -0.17
C PRO A 12 -6.10 -11.33 0.05
N ASP A 13 -5.90 -12.53 0.61
CA ASP A 13 -4.59 -13.15 0.82
C ASP A 13 -3.90 -13.43 -0.52
N LEU A 14 -3.39 -12.35 -1.14
CA LEU A 14 -2.75 -12.32 -2.46
C LEU A 14 -1.22 -12.31 -2.34
N ASN A 15 -0.70 -12.80 -1.21
CA ASN A 15 0.72 -12.83 -0.88
C ASN A 15 1.48 -11.55 -1.27
N VAL A 16 0.84 -10.38 -1.14
CA VAL A 16 1.31 -9.10 -1.70
C VAL A 16 2.73 -8.78 -1.23
N LEU A 17 3.03 -9.13 0.03
CA LEU A 17 4.34 -8.94 0.64
C LEU A 17 5.45 -9.75 -0.05
N LYS A 18 5.14 -10.97 -0.49
CA LYS A 18 6.06 -11.82 -1.24
C LYS A 18 6.34 -11.19 -2.61
N HIS A 19 5.29 -10.79 -3.31
CA HIS A 19 5.41 -10.13 -4.62
C HIS A 19 6.19 -8.82 -4.58
N LEU A 20 6.01 -8.01 -3.52
CA LEU A 20 6.81 -6.79 -3.31
C LEU A 20 8.30 -7.12 -3.11
N ARG A 21 8.62 -8.17 -2.36
CA ARG A 21 10.00 -8.63 -2.16
C ARG A 21 10.63 -9.14 -3.45
N ASP A 22 9.89 -9.94 -4.21
CA ASP A 22 10.34 -10.53 -5.48
C ASP A 22 10.50 -9.49 -6.60
N ALA A 23 9.81 -8.35 -6.47
CA ALA A 23 9.98 -7.17 -7.31
C ALA A 23 11.03 -6.17 -6.80
N SER A 24 11.85 -6.58 -5.83
CA SER A 24 12.97 -5.79 -5.29
C SER A 24 12.56 -4.46 -4.63
N PHE A 25 11.38 -4.39 -4.02
CA PHE A 25 10.99 -3.23 -3.20
C PHE A 25 11.82 -3.22 -1.90
N LYS A 26 12.92 -2.47 -1.91
CA LYS A 26 13.79 -2.29 -0.76
C LYS A 26 13.41 -1.00 -0.03
N LYS A 27 13.17 -1.10 1.27
CA LYS A 27 12.93 0.06 2.13
C LYS A 27 14.21 0.91 2.19
N LYS A 28 14.09 2.21 1.92
CA LYS A 28 15.20 3.17 2.03
C LYS A 28 15.13 3.99 3.32
N PHE A 29 13.98 4.58 3.62
CA PHE A 29 13.76 5.38 4.83
C PHE A 29 12.27 5.48 5.20
N GLY A 30 11.95 5.72 6.47
CA GLY A 30 10.58 5.98 6.95
C GLY A 30 9.71 4.71 7.07
N PHE A 31 8.54 4.73 6.43
CA PHE A 31 7.56 3.63 6.47
C PHE A 31 7.99 2.44 5.59
N THR A 32 7.45 1.25 5.85
CA THR A 32 7.70 0.07 5.01
C THR A 32 6.93 0.17 3.69
N CYS A 33 7.51 -0.33 2.60
CA CYS A 33 6.84 -0.41 1.29
C CYS A 33 5.52 -1.18 1.36
N ALA A 34 5.49 -2.25 2.17
CA ALA A 34 4.30 -3.03 2.47
C ALA A 34 3.17 -2.19 3.08
N TYR A 35 3.49 -1.39 4.10
CA TYR A 35 2.52 -0.53 4.76
C TYR A 35 2.00 0.56 3.82
N LEU A 36 2.89 1.24 3.09
CA LEU A 36 2.51 2.27 2.12
C LEU A 36 1.64 1.70 1.00
N PHE A 37 1.96 0.51 0.49
CA PHE A 37 1.13 -0.19 -0.47
C PHE A 37 -0.25 -0.49 0.08
N ARG A 38 -0.35 -1.13 1.26
CA ARG A 38 -1.62 -1.48 1.91
C ARG A 38 -2.49 -0.24 2.10
N LEU A 39 -1.89 0.87 2.53
CA LEU A 39 -2.58 2.14 2.75
C LEU A 39 -3.13 2.74 1.45
N VAL A 40 -2.34 2.76 0.37
CA VAL A 40 -2.81 3.21 -0.95
C VAL A 40 -3.94 2.32 -1.46
N PHE A 41 -3.81 1.00 -1.30
CA PHE A 41 -4.83 0.04 -1.70
C PHE A 41 -6.12 0.25 -0.92
N LEU A 42 -6.06 0.38 0.41
CA LEU A 42 -7.23 0.64 1.26
C LEU A 42 -7.96 1.92 0.85
N LEU A 43 -7.23 2.99 0.54
CA LEU A 43 -7.85 4.23 0.08
C LEU A 43 -8.57 4.06 -1.25
N LEU A 44 -7.96 3.34 -2.19
CA LEU A 44 -8.58 2.98 -3.48
C LEU A 44 -9.87 2.16 -3.28
N PHE A 45 -9.81 1.10 -2.48
CA PHE A 45 -10.95 0.20 -2.26
C PHE A 45 -12.09 0.84 -1.48
N HIS A 46 -11.77 1.68 -0.49
CA HIS A 46 -12.79 2.42 0.27
C HIS A 46 -13.24 3.71 -0.41
N GLN A 47 -12.75 4.02 -1.63
CA GLN A 47 -13.03 5.28 -2.34
C GLN A 47 -12.80 6.52 -1.45
N LYS A 48 -11.79 6.45 -0.58
CA LYS A 48 -11.43 7.53 0.35
C LYS A 48 -10.29 8.34 -0.23
N ASN A 49 -10.40 9.65 -0.12
CA ASN A 49 -9.33 10.57 -0.50
C ASN A 49 -8.34 10.72 0.67
N TRP A 50 -7.05 10.81 0.33
CA TRP A 50 -5.96 11.12 1.26
C TRP A 50 -6.25 12.38 2.10
N PHE A 51 -6.87 13.39 1.49
CA PHE A 51 -7.27 14.62 2.17
C PHE A 51 -8.21 14.35 3.35
N ARG A 52 -9.25 13.53 3.14
CA ARG A 52 -10.21 13.14 4.19
C ARG A 52 -9.58 12.27 5.29
N LEU A 53 -8.52 11.55 4.96
CA LEU A 53 -7.77 10.76 5.95
C LEU A 53 -6.92 11.68 6.86
N LEU A 54 -6.28 12.70 6.28
CA LEU A 54 -5.46 13.67 7.00
C LEU A 54 -6.27 14.72 7.79
N GLU A 55 -7.52 14.99 7.44
CA GLU A 55 -8.40 15.86 8.25
C GLU A 55 -8.96 15.16 9.50
N SER A 56 -8.81 13.83 9.58
CA SER A 56 -9.28 13.08 10.74
C SER A 56 -8.35 13.30 11.95
N ASN A 57 -8.91 13.15 13.16
CA ASN A 57 -8.18 13.24 14.44
C ASN A 57 -7.04 12.18 14.61
N LYS A 58 -6.77 11.39 13.57
CA LYS A 58 -5.72 10.37 13.51
C LYS A 58 -4.61 10.74 12.51
N ALA A 59 -4.60 11.96 11.99
CA ALA A 59 -3.64 12.43 10.98
C ALA A 59 -2.18 12.15 11.34
N GLU A 60 -1.81 12.34 12.61
CA GLU A 60 -0.44 12.11 13.11
C GLU A 60 -0.02 10.64 13.08
N MET A 61 -0.98 9.71 13.05
CA MET A 61 -0.74 8.27 13.03
C MET A 61 -0.51 7.74 11.60
N PHE A 62 -0.72 8.57 10.58
CA PHE A 62 -0.55 8.22 9.17
C PHE A 62 0.67 8.92 8.55
N PRO A 63 1.28 8.32 7.51
CA PRO A 63 2.33 8.97 6.75
C PRO A 63 1.84 10.27 6.13
N ALA A 64 2.71 11.28 6.12
CA ALA A 64 2.50 12.47 5.31
C ALA A 64 2.38 12.08 3.82
N LYS A 65 1.64 12.90 3.07
CA LYS A 65 1.41 12.75 1.62
C LYS A 65 2.71 12.51 0.84
N ASP A 66 3.79 13.18 1.26
CA ASP A 66 5.11 13.05 0.63
C ASP A 66 5.70 11.66 0.73
N ALA A 67 5.46 10.92 1.81
CA ALA A 67 5.96 9.55 1.95
C ALA A 67 5.29 8.62 0.92
N VAL A 68 4.01 8.84 0.64
CA VAL A 68 3.25 8.07 -0.36
C VAL A 68 3.74 8.40 -1.77
N TYR A 69 3.90 9.68 -2.08
CA TYR A 69 4.38 10.07 -3.40
C TYR A 69 5.81 9.61 -3.65
N ARG A 70 6.69 9.70 -2.65
CA ARG A 70 8.04 9.14 -2.74
C ARG A 70 8.01 7.64 -3.00
N PHE A 71 7.05 6.92 -2.40
CA PHE A 71 6.88 5.50 -2.64
C PHE A 71 6.38 5.19 -4.05
N LEU A 72 5.33 5.87 -4.52
CA LEU A 72 4.75 5.65 -5.85
C LEU A 72 5.71 6.04 -6.98
N ASN A 73 6.42 7.16 -6.82
CA ASN A 73 7.28 7.71 -7.86
C ASN A 73 8.76 7.24 -7.76
N HIS A 74 9.08 6.29 -6.88
CA HIS A 74 10.45 5.82 -6.76
C HIS A 74 10.88 5.04 -8.01
N SER A 75 11.83 5.58 -8.78
CA SER A 75 12.27 5.01 -10.06
C SER A 75 12.90 3.63 -9.94
N SER A 76 13.49 3.29 -8.79
CA SER A 76 14.08 1.96 -8.57
C SER A 76 13.05 0.86 -8.28
N PHE A 77 11.77 1.19 -8.09
CA PHE A 77 10.74 0.18 -7.87
C PHE A 77 10.25 -0.39 -9.19
N ALA A 78 10.41 -1.71 -9.34
CA ALA A 78 10.01 -2.44 -10.53
C ALA A 78 8.49 -2.71 -10.52
N TRP A 79 7.68 -1.65 -10.57
CA TRP A 79 6.22 -1.72 -10.55
C TRP A 79 5.65 -2.68 -11.59
N ARG A 80 6.21 -2.70 -12.81
CA ARG A 80 5.79 -3.62 -13.87
C ARG A 80 5.98 -5.09 -13.48
N ARG A 81 7.11 -5.43 -12.85
CA ARG A 81 7.40 -6.79 -12.38
C ARG A 81 6.47 -7.18 -11.23
N PHE A 82 6.26 -6.26 -10.28
CA PHE A 82 5.31 -6.47 -9.18
C PHE A 82 3.90 -6.76 -9.70
N LEU A 83 3.36 -5.90 -10.56
CA LEU A 83 2.01 -6.05 -11.11
C LEU A 83 1.88 -7.32 -11.95
N PHE A 84 2.91 -7.68 -12.71
CA PHE A 84 2.92 -8.92 -13.48
C PHE A 84 2.80 -10.15 -12.58
N LEU A 85 3.64 -10.26 -11.54
CA LEU A 85 3.59 -11.40 -10.62
C LEU A 85 2.26 -11.46 -9.87
N LEU A 86 1.76 -10.31 -9.40
CA LEU A 86 0.48 -10.21 -8.70
C LEU A 86 -0.69 -10.63 -9.62
N SER A 87 -0.70 -10.17 -10.87
CA SER A 87 -1.72 -10.56 -11.86
C SER A 87 -1.66 -12.05 -12.19
N GLY A 88 -0.46 -12.62 -12.29
CA GLY A 88 -0.28 -14.05 -12.53
C GLY A 88 -0.89 -14.89 -11.41
N GLU A 89 -0.65 -14.53 -10.14
CA GLU A 89 -1.27 -15.21 -9.00
C GLU A 89 -2.79 -15.02 -8.97
N THR A 90 -3.28 -13.83 -9.32
CA THR A 90 -4.72 -13.53 -9.32
C THR A 90 -5.47 -14.32 -10.39
N ILE A 91 -4.89 -14.47 -11.59
CA ILE A 91 -5.49 -15.19 -12.72
C ILE A 91 -5.40 -16.71 -12.51
N ALA A 92 -4.33 -17.20 -11.89
CA ALA A 92 -4.14 -18.63 -11.63
C ALA A 92 -5.08 -19.20 -10.55
N ARG A 93 -5.80 -18.33 -9.85
CA ARG A 93 -6.70 -18.67 -8.74
C ARG A 93 -8.15 -18.67 -9.20
#